data_AF-C7ZDU4-F1
#
_entry.id   AF-C7ZDU4-F1
#
_cell.length_a   1.000
_cell.length_b   1.000
_cell.length_c   1.000
_cell.angle_alpha   90.00
_cell.angle_beta   90.00
_cell.angle_gamma   90.00
#
_symmetry.space_group_name_H-M   'P 1'
#
loop_
_entity.id
_entity.type
_entity.pdbx_description
1 polymer ?
#
loop_
_entity_poly.entity_id
_entity_poly.type
_entity_poly.pdbx_seq_one_letter_code
_entity_poly.pdbx_strand_id
1 'polypeptide(L)'
;MAGTTIQNILALPSPVFTLTGFQTRAVGHCDKWERVQMCHVRQWDDFNVSNISSAFGDLLDQPASVAMGGLCANRGVRNLGEMKNHAIDWLLGILESPLAAGSRLLSHRLGSASAIDHSRDTTFPGAKHKYESSLIFYLDSSPRIHFVVSCARLSSQWTSEGLKNQEPAAVIPIRQLATYAKESGTRYSFIMTDKEVVVVRFIVDSTGQYRAEWQAIPGYASGEGSLTVGLAVWALIMMSLNEKHRAVTTEAETLPINLWWREQGVDGRFTYRHHLSGRELPYLHSGAVHRDS
;
A
#
# COMPACT_ATOMS: atom_id res chain seq x y z
N MET A 1 -30.51 11.36 0.75
CA MET A 1 -29.75 10.43 -0.10
C MET A 1 -28.30 10.52 0.35
N ALA A 2 -27.72 9.44 0.87
CA ALA A 2 -26.30 9.45 1.22
C ALA A 2 -25.48 9.61 -0.06
N GLY A 3 -24.57 10.58 -0.10
CA GLY A 3 -23.68 10.79 -1.25
C GLY A 3 -22.64 9.66 -1.35
N THR A 4 -21.98 9.55 -2.49
CA THR A 4 -20.87 8.61 -2.70
C THR A 4 -19.74 8.89 -1.68
N THR A 5 -19.31 7.85 -0.97
CA THR A 5 -18.21 7.93 0.00
C THR A 5 -16.88 7.48 -0.60
N ILE A 6 -15.78 7.74 0.11
CA ILE A 6 -14.47 7.17 -0.23
C ILE A 6 -14.56 5.64 -0.34
N GLN A 7 -15.22 4.97 0.61
CA GLN A 7 -15.40 3.52 0.60
C GLN A 7 -16.06 3.04 -0.70
N ASN A 8 -17.10 3.73 -1.17
CA ASN A 8 -17.78 3.33 -2.41
C ASN A 8 -16.86 3.41 -3.63
N ILE A 9 -16.00 4.44 -3.71
CA ILE A 9 -15.07 4.62 -4.83
C ILE A 9 -13.95 3.58 -4.77
N LEU A 10 -13.35 3.36 -3.59
CA LEU A 10 -12.27 2.40 -3.43
C LEU A 10 -12.74 0.95 -3.60
N ALA A 11 -14.04 0.68 -3.41
CA ALA A 11 -14.66 -0.62 -3.66
C ALA A 11 -14.92 -0.93 -5.14
N LEU A 12 -14.65 0.00 -6.06
CA LEU A 12 -14.85 -0.20 -7.50
C LEU A 12 -13.97 -1.34 -8.04
N PRO A 13 -14.47 -2.11 -9.03
CA PRO A 13 -13.70 -3.20 -9.63
C PRO A 13 -12.47 -2.67 -10.37
N SER A 14 -11.38 -3.44 -10.32
CA SER A 14 -10.21 -3.17 -11.14
C SER A 14 -10.46 -3.52 -12.61
N PRO A 15 -9.78 -2.84 -13.55
CA PRO A 15 -9.85 -3.18 -14.97
C PRO A 15 -9.34 -4.61 -15.18
N VAL A 16 -10.04 -5.36 -16.03
CA VAL A 16 -9.58 -6.69 -16.46
C VAL A 16 -8.62 -6.53 -17.63
N PHE A 17 -7.42 -7.08 -17.47
CA PHE A 17 -6.40 -7.07 -18.52
C PHE A 17 -6.37 -8.42 -19.24
N THR A 18 -6.50 -8.38 -20.56
CA THR A 18 -6.34 -9.57 -21.41
C THR A 18 -5.04 -9.46 -22.18
N LEU A 19 -4.11 -10.39 -21.94
CA LEU A 19 -2.83 -10.42 -22.64
C LEU A 19 -3.04 -10.93 -24.07
N THR A 20 -2.77 -10.09 -25.06
CA THR A 20 -2.92 -10.45 -26.48
C THR A 20 -1.63 -10.98 -27.11
N GLY A 21 -0.54 -11.07 -26.34
CA GLY A 21 0.75 -11.59 -26.77
C GLY A 21 1.46 -12.37 -25.67
N PHE A 22 2.21 -13.40 -26.04
CA PHE A 22 3.01 -14.20 -25.10
C PHE A 22 4.36 -13.52 -24.84
N GLN A 23 4.55 -12.99 -23.63
CA GLN A 23 5.86 -12.55 -23.15
C GLN A 23 6.27 -13.36 -21.92
N THR A 24 7.06 -14.40 -22.14
CA THR A 24 7.70 -15.22 -21.11
C THR A 24 9.19 -14.92 -21.08
N ARG A 25 9.56 -13.70 -20.68
CA ARG A 25 10.97 -13.44 -20.34
C ARG A 25 11.09 -13.50 -18.82
N ALA A 26 11.81 -14.51 -18.34
CA ALA A 26 12.11 -14.67 -16.93
C ALA A 26 12.85 -13.43 -16.41
N VAL A 27 12.58 -13.05 -15.16
CA VAL A 27 13.23 -11.91 -14.53
C VAL A 27 14.71 -12.24 -14.34
N GLY A 28 15.59 -11.41 -14.90
CA GLY A 28 17.03 -11.55 -14.71
C GLY A 28 17.41 -11.34 -13.25
N HIS A 29 18.31 -12.18 -12.73
CA HIS A 29 18.94 -11.96 -11.44
C HIS A 29 19.69 -10.62 -11.46
N CYS A 30 19.52 -9.81 -10.42
CA CYS A 30 20.26 -8.55 -10.27
C CYS A 30 20.97 -8.56 -8.92
N ASP A 31 22.30 -8.71 -8.94
CA ASP A 31 23.14 -8.72 -7.73
C ASP A 31 23.16 -7.37 -7.00
N LYS A 32 22.55 -6.34 -7.60
CA LYS A 32 22.53 -4.97 -7.09
C LYS A 32 21.38 -4.71 -6.11
N TRP A 33 20.40 -5.60 -6.04
CA TRP A 33 19.25 -5.41 -5.17
C TRP A 33 19.54 -5.79 -3.72
N GLU A 34 18.75 -5.23 -2.81
CA GLU A 34 18.85 -5.52 -1.38
C GLU A 34 18.58 -7.00 -1.12
N ARG A 35 19.37 -7.57 -0.21
CA ARG A 35 19.28 -9.00 0.10
C ARG A 35 18.11 -9.27 1.02
N VAL A 36 17.03 -9.78 0.45
CA VAL A 36 15.93 -10.41 1.20
C VAL A 36 15.98 -11.91 0.96
N GLN A 37 16.00 -12.69 2.05
CA GLN A 37 15.94 -14.15 1.99
C GLN A 37 14.48 -14.59 1.96
N MET A 38 14.18 -15.67 1.21
CA MET A 38 12.80 -16.13 1.06
C MET A 38 12.17 -16.54 2.40
N CYS A 39 12.95 -17.16 3.29
CA CYS A 39 12.53 -17.50 4.66
C CYS A 39 12.20 -16.29 5.55
N HIS A 40 12.55 -15.07 5.13
CA HIS A 40 12.24 -13.81 5.82
C HIS A 40 11.09 -13.05 5.16
N VAL A 41 10.39 -13.68 4.21
CA VAL A 41 9.19 -13.15 3.57
C VAL A 41 7.98 -13.91 4.10
N ARG A 42 7.05 -13.21 4.77
CA ARG A 42 5.86 -13.80 5.39
C ARG A 42 4.58 -13.11 4.96
N GLN A 43 3.43 -13.76 5.19
CA GLN A 43 2.12 -13.15 4.97
C GLN A 43 1.91 -11.96 5.92
N TRP A 44 1.23 -10.92 5.45
CA TRP A 44 0.83 -9.75 6.22
C TRP A 44 -0.62 -9.90 6.71
N ASP A 45 -0.85 -10.82 7.64
CA ASP A 45 -2.19 -11.27 8.04
C ASP A 45 -3.10 -10.17 8.62
N ASP A 46 -2.52 -9.16 9.27
CA ASP A 46 -3.26 -8.02 9.82
C ASP A 46 -3.59 -6.95 8.77
N PHE A 47 -3.08 -7.04 7.54
CA PHE A 47 -3.49 -6.20 6.40
C PHE A 47 -4.78 -6.75 5.77
N ASN A 48 -5.90 -6.48 6.42
CA ASN A 48 -7.22 -6.92 5.99
C ASN A 48 -8.26 -5.80 6.12
N VAL A 49 -9.40 -5.98 5.46
CA VAL A 49 -10.49 -4.99 5.41
C VAL A 49 -11.02 -4.61 6.79
N SER A 50 -11.08 -5.55 7.74
CA SER A 50 -11.57 -5.30 9.10
C SER A 50 -10.65 -4.33 9.83
N ASN A 51 -9.34 -4.60 9.82
CA ASN A 51 -8.35 -3.75 10.48
C ASN A 51 -8.23 -2.38 9.82
N ILE A 52 -8.28 -2.32 8.48
CA ILE A 52 -8.25 -1.04 7.73
C ILE A 52 -9.50 -0.21 8.04
N SER A 53 -10.68 -0.83 8.09
CA SER A 53 -11.94 -0.14 8.41
C SER A 53 -12.00 0.30 9.87
N SER A 54 -11.41 -0.49 10.78
CA SER A 54 -11.25 -0.11 12.19
C SER A 54 -10.36 1.12 12.33
N ALA A 55 -9.22 1.13 11.63
CA ALA A 55 -8.26 2.22 11.64
C ALA A 55 -8.80 3.52 11.01
N PHE A 56 -9.44 3.41 9.84
CA PHE A 56 -9.73 4.55 8.98
C PHE A 56 -11.21 4.69 8.58
N GLY A 57 -12.13 3.96 9.21
CA GLY A 57 -13.55 3.92 8.80
C GLY A 57 -14.21 5.29 8.69
N ASP A 58 -13.90 6.19 9.62
CA ASP A 58 -14.41 7.56 9.59
C ASP A 58 -13.82 8.43 8.47
N LEU A 59 -12.63 8.10 7.96
CA LEU A 59 -12.10 8.66 6.72
C LEU A 59 -12.82 8.03 5.52
N LEU A 60 -13.04 6.71 5.54
CA LEU A 60 -13.71 5.96 4.47
C LEU A 60 -15.18 6.41 4.27
N ASP A 61 -15.82 6.90 5.33
CA ASP A 61 -17.17 7.46 5.33
C ASP A 61 -17.24 8.89 4.75
N GLN A 62 -16.11 9.54 4.48
CA GLN A 62 -16.09 10.89 3.95
C GLN A 62 -16.65 10.94 2.52
N PRO A 63 -17.38 12.01 2.16
CA PRO A 63 -17.88 12.20 0.81
C PRO A 63 -16.72 12.39 -0.17
N ALA A 64 -16.82 11.75 -1.33
CA ALA A 64 -15.84 11.83 -2.41
C ALA A 64 -16.54 11.70 -3.77
N SER A 65 -15.81 12.04 -4.84
CA SER A 65 -16.35 12.01 -6.20
C SER A 65 -15.34 11.40 -7.18
N VAL A 66 -15.83 10.63 -8.14
CA VAL A 66 -15.00 10.07 -9.21
C VAL A 66 -15.73 10.19 -10.55
N ALA A 67 -14.99 10.54 -11.61
CA ALA A 67 -15.51 10.51 -12.96
C ALA A 67 -15.53 9.06 -13.47
N MET A 68 -16.71 8.43 -13.44
CA MET A 68 -16.87 6.99 -13.73
C MET A 68 -16.55 6.55 -15.17
N GLY A 69 -16.38 7.48 -16.11
CA GLY A 69 -16.27 7.19 -17.54
C GLY A 69 -15.08 6.29 -17.89
N GLY A 70 -15.36 5.04 -18.32
CA GLY A 70 -14.36 4.13 -18.89
C GLY A 70 -13.31 3.57 -17.92
N LEU A 71 -13.44 3.84 -16.61
CA LEU A 71 -12.46 3.41 -15.60
C LEU A 71 -12.33 1.88 -15.53
N CYS A 72 -13.45 1.16 -15.54
CA CYS A 72 -13.48 -0.31 -15.33
C CYS A 72 -13.57 -1.10 -16.64
N ALA A 73 -13.24 -0.49 -17.79
CA ALA A 73 -13.34 -1.17 -19.07
C ALA A 73 -12.28 -2.26 -19.21
N ASN A 74 -12.66 -3.40 -19.81
CA ASN A 74 -11.72 -4.46 -20.17
C ASN A 74 -10.70 -3.93 -21.19
N ARG A 75 -9.41 -4.22 -20.97
CA ARG A 75 -8.34 -3.75 -21.85
C ARG A 75 -7.50 -4.91 -22.36
N GLY A 76 -7.43 -5.03 -23.69
CA GLY A 76 -6.41 -5.83 -24.34
C GLY A 76 -5.05 -5.15 -24.18
N VAL A 77 -4.05 -5.88 -23.69
CA VAL A 77 -2.69 -5.36 -23.47
C VAL A 77 -1.67 -6.25 -24.16
N ARG A 78 -0.72 -5.66 -24.88
CA ARG A 78 0.28 -6.38 -25.68
C ARG A 78 1.57 -6.66 -24.91
N ASN A 79 1.86 -5.86 -23.89
CA ASN A 79 3.12 -5.91 -23.16
C ASN A 79 2.97 -5.31 -21.74
N LEU A 80 4.04 -5.46 -20.94
CA LEU A 80 4.11 -4.93 -19.58
C LEU A 80 3.90 -3.41 -19.51
N GLY A 81 4.42 -2.65 -20.48
CA GLY A 81 4.30 -1.19 -20.48
C GLY A 81 2.85 -0.71 -20.63
N GLU A 82 2.10 -1.31 -21.55
CA GLU A 82 0.68 -1.00 -21.74
C GLU A 82 -0.17 -1.38 -20.51
N MET A 83 0.05 -2.59 -19.96
CA MET A 83 -0.62 -3.03 -18.75
C MET A 83 -0.35 -2.06 -17.59
N LYS A 84 0.93 -1.77 -17.34
CA LYS A 84 1.37 -0.85 -16.28
C LYS A 84 0.71 0.52 -16.43
N ASN A 85 0.75 1.11 -17.61
CA ASN A 85 0.22 2.46 -17.83
C ASN A 85 -1.30 2.50 -17.59
N HIS A 86 -2.04 1.51 -18.11
CA HIS A 86 -3.49 1.43 -17.88
C HIS A 86 -3.85 1.16 -16.42
N ALA A 87 -3.08 0.32 -15.72
CA ALA A 87 -3.28 0.07 -14.30
C ALA A 87 -3.02 1.34 -13.47
N ILE A 88 -1.96 2.08 -13.78
CA ILE A 88 -1.63 3.35 -13.10
C ILE A 88 -2.67 4.42 -13.40
N ASP A 89 -3.11 4.59 -14.65
CA ASP A 89 -4.14 5.57 -15.02
C ASP A 89 -5.45 5.31 -14.26
N TRP A 90 -5.89 4.06 -14.22
CA TRP A 90 -7.07 3.67 -13.45
C TRP A 90 -6.88 3.95 -11.96
N LEU A 91 -5.75 3.53 -11.39
CA LEU A 91 -5.47 3.67 -9.96
C LEU A 91 -5.46 5.14 -9.54
N LEU A 92 -4.80 6.01 -10.31
CA LEU A 92 -4.79 7.44 -10.04
C LEU A 92 -6.19 8.07 -10.17
N GLY A 93 -6.95 7.66 -11.18
CA GLY A 93 -8.32 8.15 -11.37
C GLY A 93 -9.25 7.81 -10.20
N ILE A 94 -9.14 6.62 -9.61
CA ILE A 94 -9.95 6.25 -8.44
C ILE A 94 -9.40 6.79 -7.12
N LEU A 95 -8.09 7.10 -7.04
CA LEU A 95 -7.46 7.56 -5.81
C LEU A 95 -7.50 9.07 -5.62
N GLU A 96 -7.60 9.88 -6.68
CA GLU A 96 -7.47 11.34 -6.61
C GLU A 96 -8.36 11.98 -5.52
N SER A 97 -9.69 11.80 -5.61
CA SER A 97 -10.62 12.37 -4.63
C SER A 97 -10.52 11.70 -3.25
N PRO A 98 -10.46 10.34 -3.14
CA PRO A 98 -10.18 9.66 -1.87
C PRO A 98 -8.91 10.09 -1.14
N LEU A 99 -7.81 10.32 -1.86
CA LEU A 99 -6.57 10.79 -1.25
C LEU A 99 -6.72 12.21 -0.75
N ALA A 100 -7.32 13.11 -1.53
CA ALA A 100 -7.55 14.50 -1.11
C ALA A 100 -8.44 14.59 0.14
N ALA A 101 -9.55 13.85 0.17
CA ALA A 101 -10.49 13.86 1.29
C ALA A 101 -9.92 13.15 2.54
N GLY A 102 -9.32 11.97 2.37
CA GLY A 102 -8.75 11.18 3.45
C GLY A 102 -7.53 11.84 4.09
N SER A 103 -6.59 12.34 3.28
CA SER A 103 -5.39 13.03 3.78
C SER A 103 -5.77 14.27 4.58
N ARG A 104 -6.69 15.11 4.11
CA ARG A 104 -7.12 16.32 4.82
C ARG A 104 -7.53 16.04 6.27
N LEU A 105 -8.37 15.01 6.50
CA LEU A 105 -8.83 14.67 7.85
C LEU A 105 -7.70 14.06 8.69
N LEU A 106 -6.90 13.17 8.09
CA LEU A 106 -5.79 12.54 8.77
C LEU A 106 -4.72 13.55 9.19
N SER A 107 -4.43 14.51 8.31
CA SER A 107 -3.45 15.57 8.52
C SER A 107 -3.84 16.50 9.65
N HIS A 108 -5.14 16.79 9.80
CA HIS A 108 -5.65 17.51 10.96
C HIS A 108 -5.39 16.75 12.28
N ARG A 109 -5.49 15.41 12.28
CA ARG A 109 -5.27 14.59 13.49
C ARG A 109 -3.79 14.42 13.83
N LEU A 110 -2.97 14.21 12.81
CA LEU A 110 -1.55 13.92 12.99
C LEU A 110 -0.67 15.18 13.00
N GLY A 111 -1.27 16.36 12.79
CA GLY A 111 -0.55 17.63 12.71
C GLY A 111 0.44 17.67 11.53
N SER A 112 0.17 16.96 10.43
CA SER A 112 1.12 16.80 9.32
C SER A 112 0.50 16.44 7.96
N ALA A 113 1.17 16.93 6.91
CA ALA A 113 1.07 16.70 5.46
C ALA A 113 -0.02 17.46 4.67
N SER A 114 0.45 18.10 3.59
CA SER A 114 -0.30 18.91 2.63
C SER A 114 -0.11 18.31 1.24
N ALA A 115 -1.19 17.95 0.54
CA ALA A 115 -1.22 17.46 -0.84
C ALA A 115 -0.26 16.28 -1.18
N ILE A 116 -0.84 15.09 -1.37
CA ILE A 116 -0.13 13.93 -1.91
C ILE A 116 0.01 14.11 -3.43
N ASP A 117 1.24 14.03 -3.92
CA ASP A 117 1.57 14.01 -5.33
C ASP A 117 2.11 12.63 -5.75
N HIS A 118 2.29 12.43 -7.05
CA HIS A 118 2.74 11.16 -7.61
C HIS A 118 3.66 11.34 -8.81
N SER A 119 4.53 10.36 -9.05
CA SER A 119 5.36 10.33 -10.25
C SER A 119 5.47 8.92 -10.82
N ARG A 120 5.60 8.84 -12.13
CA ARG A 120 5.68 7.58 -12.89
C ARG A 120 7.10 7.37 -13.35
N ASP A 121 7.52 6.10 -13.40
CA ASP A 121 8.81 5.68 -13.97
C ASP A 121 9.98 6.56 -13.53
N THR A 122 10.01 6.86 -12.23
CA THR A 122 10.92 7.85 -11.65
C THR A 122 12.09 7.18 -10.98
N THR A 123 13.28 7.73 -11.20
CA THR A 123 14.50 7.27 -10.56
C THR A 123 14.75 7.96 -9.23
N PHE A 124 15.36 7.27 -8.28
CA PHE A 124 15.75 7.85 -7.00
C PHE A 124 17.02 8.71 -7.14
N PRO A 125 16.94 10.04 -6.95
CA PRO A 125 18.11 10.92 -7.06
C PRO A 125 19.16 10.54 -6.03
N GLY A 126 20.43 10.46 -6.44
CA GLY A 126 21.54 10.10 -5.56
C GLY A 126 21.73 8.60 -5.33
N ALA A 127 20.83 7.74 -5.84
CA ALA A 127 21.01 6.29 -5.78
C ALA A 127 22.25 5.85 -6.57
N LYS A 128 22.97 4.85 -6.04
CA LYS A 128 24.20 4.30 -6.65
C LYS A 128 23.97 3.73 -8.06
N HIS A 129 22.75 3.27 -8.34
CA HIS A 129 22.34 2.69 -9.61
C HIS A 129 21.02 3.29 -10.07
N LYS A 130 20.77 3.23 -11.39
CA LYS A 130 19.50 3.66 -11.97
C LYS A 130 18.40 2.66 -11.60
N TYR A 131 17.72 2.93 -10.50
CA TYR A 131 16.53 2.23 -10.03
C TYR A 131 15.30 3.03 -10.39
N GLU A 132 14.31 2.41 -11.02
CA GLU A 132 13.11 3.08 -11.54
C GLU A 132 11.85 2.44 -10.95
N SER A 133 11.16 3.20 -10.10
CA SER A 133 9.86 2.79 -9.54
C SER A 133 8.75 3.09 -10.54
N SER A 134 7.81 2.15 -10.72
CA SER A 134 6.72 2.30 -11.69
C SER A 134 5.76 3.44 -11.33
N LEU A 135 5.40 3.53 -10.05
CA LEU A 135 4.62 4.61 -9.47
C LEU A 135 5.17 4.93 -8.08
N ILE A 136 5.30 6.21 -7.76
CA ILE A 136 5.69 6.72 -6.44
C ILE A 136 4.59 7.68 -5.99
N PHE A 137 4.13 7.56 -4.75
CA PHE A 137 3.36 8.59 -4.04
C PHE A 137 4.28 9.32 -3.08
N TYR A 138 4.18 10.65 -3.00
CA TYR A 138 5.07 11.46 -2.15
C TYR A 138 4.41 12.78 -1.70
N LEU A 139 5.05 13.42 -0.73
CA LEU A 139 4.84 14.83 -0.39
C LEU A 139 5.90 15.67 -1.11
N ASP A 140 5.47 16.69 -1.86
CA ASP A 140 6.38 17.61 -2.56
C ASP A 140 6.98 18.64 -1.59
N SER A 141 7.82 18.14 -0.69
CA SER A 141 8.65 18.93 0.22
C SER A 141 10.10 18.97 -0.27
N SER A 142 10.94 19.78 0.38
CA SER A 142 12.39 19.81 0.15
C SER A 142 13.13 19.35 1.40
N PRO A 143 13.67 18.12 1.46
CA PRO A 143 13.62 17.06 0.44
C PRO A 143 12.23 16.40 0.31
N ARG A 144 11.98 15.71 -0.82
CA ARG A 144 10.72 14.97 -1.03
C ARG A 144 10.58 13.84 -0.03
N ILE A 145 9.37 13.66 0.50
CA ILE A 145 9.05 12.56 1.42
C ILE A 145 8.25 11.51 0.66
N HIS A 146 8.83 10.35 0.41
CA HIS A 146 8.15 9.25 -0.27
C HIS A 146 7.22 8.49 0.67
N PHE A 147 6.07 8.09 0.15
CA PHE A 147 5.00 7.40 0.87
C PHE A 147 4.91 5.94 0.47
N VAL A 148 4.81 5.66 -0.83
CA VAL A 148 4.68 4.32 -1.37
C VAL A 148 5.43 4.24 -2.69
N VAL A 149 6.17 3.17 -2.90
CA VAL A 149 6.89 2.86 -4.14
C VAL A 149 6.38 1.55 -4.75
N SER A 150 6.61 1.31 -6.04
CA SER A 150 6.03 0.14 -6.70
C SER A 150 6.84 -0.38 -7.87
N CYS A 151 6.52 -1.60 -8.29
CA CYS A 151 6.98 -2.16 -9.55
C CYS A 151 5.85 -2.92 -10.25
N ALA A 152 5.98 -3.13 -11.56
CA ALA A 152 5.03 -3.89 -12.36
C ALA A 152 5.64 -5.21 -12.85
N ARG A 153 4.81 -6.25 -12.97
CA ARG A 153 5.12 -7.55 -13.59
C ARG A 153 3.91 -8.06 -14.37
N LEU A 154 4.15 -8.91 -15.37
CA LEU A 154 3.07 -9.71 -15.94
C LEU A 154 2.87 -10.97 -15.09
N SER A 155 1.64 -11.44 -14.95
CA SER A 155 1.28 -12.66 -14.23
C SER A 155 1.89 -13.92 -14.87
N SER A 156 2.23 -13.85 -16.16
CA SER A 156 3.02 -14.86 -16.86
C SER A 156 4.49 -14.91 -16.43
N GLN A 157 4.99 -13.87 -15.77
CA GLN A 157 6.38 -13.74 -15.32
C GLN A 157 6.51 -13.91 -13.80
N TRP A 158 5.50 -13.49 -13.04
CA TRP A 158 5.51 -13.54 -11.58
C TRP A 158 4.10 -13.45 -11.01
N THR A 159 3.82 -14.24 -9.97
CA THR A 159 2.58 -14.17 -9.16
C THR A 159 2.92 -14.38 -7.69
N SER A 160 2.01 -13.99 -6.80
CA SER A 160 2.17 -14.19 -5.36
C SER A 160 2.14 -15.67 -4.93
N GLU A 161 1.61 -16.57 -5.76
CA GLU A 161 1.60 -18.01 -5.47
C GLU A 161 3.03 -18.54 -5.29
N GLY A 162 4.01 -18.00 -6.03
CA GLY A 162 5.41 -18.34 -5.82
C GLY A 162 5.92 -17.94 -4.42
N LEU A 163 5.42 -16.83 -3.85
CA LEU A 163 5.77 -16.43 -2.49
C LEU A 163 5.16 -17.40 -1.47
N LYS A 164 3.89 -17.76 -1.66
CA LYS A 164 3.16 -18.71 -0.82
C LYS A 164 3.82 -20.09 -0.84
N ASN A 165 4.28 -20.54 -2.00
CA ASN A 165 4.95 -21.82 -2.21
C ASN A 165 6.45 -21.77 -1.86
N GLN A 166 6.96 -20.66 -1.33
CA GLN A 166 8.37 -20.49 -0.95
C GLN A 166 9.36 -20.71 -2.10
N GLU A 167 8.97 -20.37 -3.34
CA GLU A 167 9.81 -20.51 -4.51
C GLU A 167 10.98 -19.50 -4.48
N PRO A 168 12.26 -19.94 -4.61
CA PRO A 168 13.41 -19.04 -4.49
C PRO A 168 13.41 -17.86 -5.46
N ALA A 169 12.83 -18.02 -6.65
CA ALA A 169 12.74 -16.96 -7.66
C ALA A 169 11.64 -15.93 -7.33
N ALA A 170 10.65 -16.27 -6.51
CA ALA A 170 9.54 -15.38 -6.20
C ALA A 170 9.97 -14.17 -5.35
N VAL A 171 11.09 -14.26 -4.63
CA VAL A 171 11.65 -13.16 -3.83
C VAL A 171 12.23 -12.02 -4.68
N ILE A 172 12.45 -12.23 -5.97
CA ILE A 172 13.12 -11.28 -6.88
C ILE A 172 12.43 -9.90 -6.87
N PRO A 173 11.11 -9.76 -7.11
CA PRO A 173 10.43 -8.48 -6.98
C PRO A 173 10.45 -7.90 -5.56
N ILE A 174 10.47 -8.75 -4.53
CA ILE A 174 10.59 -8.30 -3.13
C ILE A 174 11.95 -7.64 -2.89
N ARG A 175 13.03 -8.20 -3.42
CA ARG A 175 14.39 -7.59 -3.36
C ARG A 175 14.44 -6.26 -4.09
N GLN A 176 13.83 -6.17 -5.27
CA GLN A 176 13.72 -4.91 -6.01
C GLN A 176 12.99 -3.84 -5.17
N LEU A 177 11.85 -4.19 -4.58
CA LEU A 177 11.09 -3.27 -3.74
C LEU A 177 11.82 -2.92 -2.43
N ALA A 178 12.58 -3.84 -1.83
CA ALA A 178 13.41 -3.54 -0.66
C ALA A 178 14.48 -2.50 -0.99
N THR A 179 15.08 -2.57 -2.18
CA THR A 179 15.95 -1.50 -2.67
C THR A 179 15.19 -0.19 -2.80
N TYR A 180 13.98 -0.19 -3.35
CA TYR A 180 13.21 1.05 -3.49
C TYR A 180 12.83 1.63 -2.14
N ALA A 181 12.44 0.79 -1.18
CA ALA A 181 12.17 1.17 0.20
C ALA A 181 13.39 1.83 0.86
N LYS A 182 14.58 1.25 0.68
CA LYS A 182 15.84 1.80 1.18
C LYS A 182 16.15 3.18 0.58
N GLU A 183 16.09 3.30 -0.75
CA GLU A 183 16.44 4.55 -1.45
C GLU A 183 15.39 5.66 -1.22
N SER A 184 14.13 5.29 -0.97
CA SER A 184 13.03 6.24 -0.79
C SER A 184 12.73 6.59 0.66
N GLY A 185 13.21 5.80 1.63
CA GLY A 185 12.93 5.99 3.04
C GLY A 185 11.50 5.61 3.48
N THR A 186 10.73 4.92 2.63
CA THR A 186 9.42 4.37 3.01
C THR A 186 9.45 2.86 3.14
N ARG A 187 8.68 2.31 4.08
CA ARG A 187 8.52 0.86 4.24
C ARG A 187 7.41 0.25 3.40
N TYR A 188 6.55 1.06 2.79
CA TYR A 188 5.37 0.56 2.08
C TYR A 188 5.62 0.49 0.58
N SER A 189 5.21 -0.62 -0.01
CA SER A 189 5.35 -0.84 -1.45
C SER A 189 4.25 -1.73 -1.99
N PHE A 190 4.14 -1.81 -3.31
CA PHE A 190 3.29 -2.81 -3.95
C PHE A 190 3.81 -3.26 -5.31
N ILE A 191 3.44 -4.48 -5.69
CA ILE A 191 3.66 -5.06 -7.02
C ILE A 191 2.32 -5.07 -7.74
N MET A 192 2.26 -4.49 -8.95
CA MET A 192 1.07 -4.58 -9.81
C MET A 192 1.27 -5.62 -10.91
N THR A 193 0.23 -6.42 -11.14
CA THR A 193 0.15 -7.36 -12.27
C THR A 193 -1.20 -7.25 -12.98
N ASP A 194 -1.35 -7.99 -14.08
CA ASP A 194 -2.64 -8.13 -14.78
C ASP A 194 -3.71 -8.88 -13.97
N LYS A 195 -3.35 -9.56 -12.88
CA LYS A 195 -4.29 -10.40 -12.09
C LYS A 195 -4.45 -9.98 -10.64
N GLU A 196 -3.48 -9.27 -10.07
CA GLU A 196 -3.43 -8.96 -8.65
C GLU A 196 -2.55 -7.74 -8.36
N VAL A 197 -2.78 -7.14 -7.21
CA VAL A 197 -1.83 -6.24 -6.54
C VAL A 197 -1.35 -6.90 -5.26
N VAL A 198 -0.03 -6.96 -5.08
CA VAL A 198 0.59 -7.49 -3.87
C VAL A 198 1.18 -6.33 -3.08
N VAL A 199 0.57 -6.00 -1.95
CA VAL A 199 1.12 -4.98 -1.05
C VAL A 199 2.23 -5.59 -0.20
N VAL A 200 3.22 -4.77 0.14
CA VAL A 200 4.40 -5.18 0.89
C VAL A 200 4.74 -4.13 1.94
N ARG A 201 5.07 -4.60 3.15
CA ARG A 201 5.70 -3.80 4.21
C ARG A 201 7.09 -4.35 4.51
N PHE A 202 8.09 -3.47 4.54
CA PHE A 202 9.46 -3.82 4.88
C PHE A 202 9.77 -3.56 6.35
N ILE A 203 10.58 -4.45 6.90
CA ILE A 203 11.09 -4.42 8.28
C ILE A 203 12.58 -4.72 8.19
N VAL A 204 13.38 -4.19 9.11
CA VAL A 204 14.79 -4.59 9.29
C VAL A 204 14.95 -5.36 10.59
N ASP A 205 15.83 -6.35 10.64
CA ASP A 205 16.21 -6.93 11.93
C ASP A 205 17.34 -6.15 12.61
N SER A 206 17.77 -6.62 13.78
CA SER A 206 18.86 -6.02 14.57
C SER A 206 20.21 -5.99 13.84
N THR A 207 20.37 -6.76 12.76
CA THR A 207 21.58 -6.75 11.92
C THR A 207 21.46 -5.81 10.72
N GLY A 208 20.30 -5.15 10.56
CA GLY A 208 19.99 -4.32 9.40
C GLY A 208 19.55 -5.12 8.17
N GLN A 209 19.29 -6.43 8.31
CA GLN A 209 18.83 -7.25 7.19
C GLN A 209 17.34 -7.02 6.93
N TYR A 210 16.99 -6.78 5.67
CA TYR A 210 15.61 -6.58 5.25
C TYR A 210 14.78 -7.87 5.31
N ARG A 211 13.55 -7.73 5.80
CA ARG A 211 12.45 -8.69 5.85
C ARG A 211 11.23 -8.07 5.20
N ALA A 212 10.29 -8.90 4.77
CA ALA A 212 9.08 -8.42 4.11
C ALA A 212 7.82 -9.15 4.60
N GLU A 213 6.75 -8.40 4.73
CA GLU A 213 5.41 -8.91 4.93
C GLU A 213 4.57 -8.56 3.70
N TRP A 214 3.79 -9.51 3.18
CA TRP A 214 3.02 -9.28 1.95
C TRP A 214 1.58 -9.76 2.05
N GLN A 215 0.69 -9.10 1.32
CA GLN A 215 -0.69 -9.53 1.13
C GLN A 215 -1.06 -9.37 -0.35
N ALA A 216 -1.60 -10.43 -0.95
CA ALA A 216 -2.14 -10.39 -2.31
C ALA A 216 -3.61 -9.96 -2.30
N ILE A 217 -3.95 -9.07 -3.23
CA ILE A 217 -5.30 -8.60 -3.49
C ILE A 217 -5.63 -8.98 -4.94
N PRO A 218 -6.54 -9.94 -5.15
CA PRO A 218 -6.96 -10.31 -6.50
C PRO A 218 -7.63 -9.14 -7.21
N GLY A 219 -7.35 -8.96 -8.50
CA GLY A 219 -7.92 -7.88 -9.30
C GLY A 219 -9.45 -7.97 -9.47
N TYR A 220 -10.04 -9.15 -9.25
CA TYR A 220 -11.50 -9.32 -9.26
C TYR A 220 -12.17 -8.92 -7.93
N ALA A 221 -11.41 -8.65 -6.87
CA ALA A 221 -11.96 -8.24 -5.58
C ALA A 221 -12.62 -6.86 -5.71
N SER A 222 -13.91 -6.79 -5.38
CA SER A 222 -14.73 -5.58 -5.49
C SER A 222 -15.88 -5.60 -4.47
N GLY A 223 -16.51 -4.45 -4.29
CA GLY A 223 -17.67 -4.31 -3.39
C GLY A 223 -17.31 -3.96 -1.95
N GLU A 224 -18.32 -3.53 -1.22
CA GLU A 224 -18.21 -3.14 0.19
C GLU A 224 -17.87 -4.35 1.06
N GLY A 225 -17.00 -4.17 2.06
CA GLY A 225 -16.53 -5.24 2.93
C GLY A 225 -15.45 -6.15 2.31
N SER A 226 -14.99 -5.89 1.08
CA SER A 226 -13.84 -6.57 0.47
C SER A 226 -12.57 -5.73 0.54
N LEU A 227 -11.42 -6.38 0.71
CA LEU A 227 -10.12 -5.74 0.50
C LEU A 227 -9.87 -5.64 -1.02
N THR A 228 -10.15 -4.48 -1.61
CA THR A 228 -9.96 -4.21 -3.05
C THR A 228 -8.59 -3.59 -3.32
N VAL A 229 -8.18 -3.55 -4.60
CA VAL A 229 -6.91 -2.92 -5.00
C VAL A 229 -6.87 -1.44 -4.63
N GLY A 230 -7.97 -0.71 -4.89
CA GLY A 230 -8.08 0.71 -4.54
C GLY A 230 -7.92 0.93 -3.03
N LEU A 231 -8.66 0.16 -2.22
CA LEU A 231 -8.59 0.26 -0.76
C LEU A 231 -7.19 -0.09 -0.23
N ALA A 232 -6.56 -1.13 -0.78
CA ALA A 232 -5.23 -1.55 -0.36
C ALA A 232 -4.16 -0.48 -0.61
N VAL A 233 -4.10 0.08 -1.82
CA VAL A 233 -3.13 1.14 -2.13
C VAL A 233 -3.42 2.41 -1.34
N TRP A 234 -4.69 2.80 -1.24
CA TRP A 234 -5.09 3.96 -0.42
C TRP A 234 -4.66 3.78 1.04
N ALA A 235 -4.85 2.59 1.63
CA ALA A 235 -4.47 2.30 3.00
C ALA A 235 -2.95 2.38 3.22
N LEU A 236 -2.12 1.88 2.28
CA LEU A 236 -0.67 2.07 2.34
C LEU A 236 -0.29 3.55 2.41
N ILE A 237 -0.93 4.37 1.58
CA ILE A 237 -0.68 5.81 1.53
C ILE A 237 -1.11 6.46 2.85
N MET A 238 -2.32 6.17 3.37
CA MET A 238 -2.78 6.72 4.65
C MET A 238 -1.87 6.32 5.82
N MET A 239 -1.42 5.07 5.87
CA MET A 239 -0.48 4.62 6.91
C MET A 239 0.87 5.33 6.82
N SER A 240 1.34 5.66 5.62
CA SER A 240 2.60 6.36 5.39
C SER A 240 2.55 7.86 5.71
N LEU A 241 1.36 8.46 5.78
CA LEU A 241 1.20 9.85 6.21
C LEU A 241 1.57 10.01 7.70
N ASN A 242 1.44 8.95 8.49
CA ASN A 242 1.95 8.96 9.85
C ASN A 242 3.47 8.76 9.84
N GLU A 243 4.21 9.83 10.15
CA GLU A 243 5.67 9.83 10.15
C GLU A 243 6.29 8.74 11.02
N LYS A 244 5.68 8.42 12.17
CA LYS A 244 6.16 7.36 13.07
C LYS A 244 6.04 5.96 12.48
N HIS A 245 5.29 5.81 11.38
CA HIS A 245 5.03 4.54 10.71
C HIS A 245 5.50 4.50 9.25
N ARG A 246 6.15 5.56 8.76
CA ARG A 246 6.58 5.67 7.36
C ARG A 246 7.91 4.96 7.11
N ALA A 247 8.90 5.17 7.97
CA ALA A 247 10.24 4.65 7.79
C ALA A 247 10.32 3.12 7.99
N VAL A 248 11.28 2.48 7.31
CA VAL A 248 11.63 1.09 7.59
C VAL A 248 12.21 1.03 9.01
N THR A 249 11.64 0.16 9.85
CA THR A 249 12.06 0.00 11.24
C THR A 249 12.11 -1.48 11.64
N THR A 250 12.47 -1.75 12.88
CA THR A 250 12.55 -3.08 13.47
C THR A 250 11.19 -3.73 13.65
N GLU A 251 11.19 -5.05 13.82
CA GLU A 251 9.96 -5.80 14.09
C GLU A 251 9.30 -5.36 15.40
N ALA A 252 10.09 -5.03 16.43
CA ALA A 252 9.58 -4.55 17.71
C ALA A 252 8.85 -3.19 17.60
N GLU A 253 9.29 -2.33 16.69
CA GLU A 253 8.68 -1.03 16.40
C GLU A 253 7.57 -1.10 15.36
N THR A 254 7.44 -2.23 14.67
CA THR A 254 6.39 -2.46 13.68
C THR A 254 5.14 -2.99 14.37
N LEU A 255 4.33 -2.06 14.87
CA LEU A 255 3.07 -2.36 15.55
C LEU A 255 2.03 -2.95 14.57
N PRO A 256 1.18 -3.89 15.03
CA PRO A 256 0.13 -4.46 14.21
C PRO A 256 -0.97 -3.42 13.95
N ILE A 257 -1.60 -3.47 12.78
CA ILE A 257 -2.58 -2.50 12.31
C ILE A 257 -3.75 -2.36 13.29
N ASN A 258 -4.15 -3.45 13.97
CA ASN A 258 -5.27 -3.47 14.91
C ASN A 258 -4.93 -2.94 16.33
N LEU A 259 -3.80 -2.24 16.51
CA LEU A 259 -3.39 -1.72 17.82
C LEU A 259 -4.03 -0.36 18.17
N TRP A 260 -4.45 -0.23 19.42
CA TRP A 260 -4.99 0.99 20.00
C TRP A 260 -4.26 1.34 21.30
N TRP A 261 -4.04 2.63 21.53
CA TRP A 261 -3.60 3.15 22.81
C TRP A 261 -4.81 3.35 23.71
N ARG A 262 -4.81 2.77 24.91
CA ARG A 262 -5.81 3.02 25.93
C ARG A 262 -5.34 4.19 26.78
N GLU A 263 -6.16 5.23 26.83
CA GLU A 263 -5.87 6.46 27.56
C GLU A 263 -6.98 6.69 28.60
N GLN A 264 -6.61 7.11 29.81
CA GLN A 264 -7.57 7.44 30.86
C GLN A 264 -7.72 8.97 30.95
N GLY A 265 -8.94 9.44 30.73
CA GLY A 265 -9.29 10.85 30.91
C GLY A 265 -9.27 11.25 32.39
N VAL A 266 -9.25 12.57 32.63
CA VAL A 266 -9.31 13.16 34.00
C VAL A 266 -10.61 12.78 34.73
N ASP A 267 -11.67 12.49 33.97
CA ASP A 267 -12.96 12.00 34.47
C ASP A 267 -12.96 10.49 34.80
N GLY A 268 -11.83 9.82 34.65
CA GLY A 268 -11.65 8.39 34.87
C GLY A 268 -12.15 7.50 33.72
N ARG A 269 -12.71 8.06 32.65
CA ARG A 269 -13.20 7.29 31.50
C ARG A 269 -12.04 6.92 30.57
N PHE A 270 -12.13 5.72 30.00
CA PHE A 270 -11.16 5.27 29.00
C PHE A 270 -11.58 5.69 27.60
N THR A 271 -10.61 6.20 26.84
CA THR A 271 -10.69 6.38 25.39
C THR A 271 -9.63 5.51 24.72
N TYR A 272 -9.89 5.12 23.48
CA TYR A 272 -8.97 4.34 22.68
C TYR A 272 -8.56 5.12 21.45
N ARG A 273 -7.26 5.32 21.26
CA ARG A 273 -6.71 6.06 20.14
C ARG A 273 -5.91 5.15 19.22
N HIS A 274 -6.30 5.07 17.95
CA HIS A 274 -5.67 4.22 16.97
C HIS A 274 -4.25 4.72 16.65
N HIS A 275 -3.25 3.82 16.65
CA HIS A 275 -1.85 4.23 16.51
C HIS A 275 -1.50 4.80 15.12
N LEU A 276 -2.09 4.25 14.04
CA LEU A 276 -1.90 4.74 12.66
C LEU A 276 -2.64 6.04 12.37
N SER A 277 -3.95 6.10 12.66
CA SER A 277 -4.84 7.17 12.19
C SER A 277 -5.11 8.27 13.20
N GLY A 278 -4.78 8.05 14.48
CA GLY A 278 -5.21 8.91 15.57
C GLY A 278 -6.73 8.92 15.79
N ARG A 279 -7.49 7.99 15.19
CA ARG A 279 -8.93 7.86 15.41
C ARG A 279 -9.20 7.52 16.87
N GLU A 280 -10.13 8.21 17.49
CA GLU A 280 -10.54 7.96 18.88
C GLU A 280 -11.91 7.28 18.93
N LEU A 281 -12.03 6.28 19.80
CA LEU A 281 -13.29 5.59 20.07
C LEU A 281 -13.50 5.40 21.57
N PRO A 282 -14.76 5.42 22.05
CA PRO A 282 -15.08 5.12 23.44
C PRO A 282 -15.04 3.62 23.77
N TYR A 283 -14.99 2.76 22.75
CA TYR A 283 -14.90 1.30 22.88
C TYR A 283 -14.12 0.70 21.72
N LEU A 284 -13.65 -0.53 21.90
CA LEU A 284 -12.95 -1.29 20.87
C LEU A 284 -13.87 -2.31 20.20
N HIS A 285 -13.68 -2.49 18.89
CA HIS A 285 -14.31 -3.56 18.14
C HIS A 285 -13.62 -4.91 18.40
N SER A 286 -14.31 -6.01 18.07
CA SER A 286 -13.72 -7.36 18.17
C SER A 286 -12.42 -7.48 17.37
N GLY A 287 -11.42 -8.14 17.94
CA GLY A 287 -10.10 -8.33 17.33
C GLY A 287 -9.13 -7.16 17.49
N ALA A 288 -9.54 -6.03 18.08
CA ALA A 288 -8.62 -4.95 18.43
C ALA A 288 -7.71 -5.36 19.60
N VAL A 289 -6.44 -4.96 19.51
CA VAL A 289 -5.46 -5.11 20.59
C VAL A 289 -5.23 -3.73 21.20
N HIS A 290 -5.04 -3.66 22.51
CA HIS A 290 -4.71 -2.40 23.17
C HIS A 290 -3.48 -2.49 24.06
N ARG A 291 -2.82 -1.35 24.23
CA ARG A 291 -1.74 -1.11 25.20
C ARG A 291 -2.04 0.18 25.95
N ASP A 292 -1.61 0.27 27.18
CA ASP A 292 -1.68 1.53 27.94
C ASP A 292 -0.68 2.53 27.37
N SER A 293 -1.12 3.80 27.25
CA SER A 293 -0.27 4.92 26.84
C SER A 293 0.57 5.46 27.98
#